data_AF-A0A5C6D2L7-F1
#
_entry.id   AF-A0A5C6D2L7-F1
#
_cell.length_a   1.000
_cell.length_b   1.000
_cell.length_c   1.000
_cell.angle_alpha   90.00
_cell.angle_beta   90.00
_cell.angle_gamma   90.00
#
_symmetry.space_group_name_H-M   'P 1'
#
loop_
_entity.id
_entity.type
_entity.pdbx_description
1 polymer ?
#
loop_
_entity_poly.entity_id
_entity_poly.type
_entity_poly.pdbx_seq_one_letter_code
_entity_poly.pdbx_strand_id
1 'polypeptide(L)'
;MGLYLAGGGGLDYQPSVETWPLSVADIVYFRPTWNKLEEDGHGKGFEAYFEPIFDFWVRRRGKRVAFRVMSASTHARSAYATPKWVFDKGAASVEHLNLYGQTQTDPVFWDEKYLDEYCQFVRRLGGFLDGRKGLEYVDIGGIGEWGEMHLGLHMPGRWTQEQMDKAQFTRDRYIAAYRRAIDAHASAFPQTRM
;
A
#
# COMPACT_ATOMS: atom_id res chain seq x y z
N MET A 1 15.39 -15.09 -15.00
CA MET A 1 15.64 -14.39 -13.72
C MET A 1 14.99 -13.02 -13.84
N GLY A 2 13.96 -12.72 -13.04
CA GLY A 2 13.20 -11.47 -13.19
C GLY A 2 13.83 -10.37 -12.36
N LEU A 3 14.41 -9.35 -13.01
CA LEU A 3 14.74 -8.09 -12.34
C LEU A 3 13.52 -7.17 -12.43
N TYR A 4 13.17 -6.49 -11.34
CA TYR A 4 12.22 -5.39 -11.38
C TYR A 4 12.91 -4.08 -10.98
N LEU A 5 12.41 -2.96 -11.48
CA LEU A 5 12.85 -1.64 -11.07
C LEU A 5 11.97 -1.15 -9.93
N ALA A 6 12.58 -0.55 -8.91
CA ALA A 6 11.82 0.18 -7.90
C ALA A 6 11.32 1.50 -8.50
N GLY A 7 10.01 1.63 -8.66
CA GLY A 7 9.34 2.86 -9.07
C GLY A 7 9.12 3.85 -7.93
N GLY A 8 9.19 3.38 -6.68
CA GLY A 8 9.03 4.23 -5.49
C GLY A 8 7.57 4.61 -5.22
N GLY A 9 7.36 5.78 -4.61
CA GLY A 9 6.05 6.27 -4.20
C GLY A 9 5.27 7.02 -5.28
N GLY A 10 5.76 7.11 -6.52
CA GLY A 10 5.18 7.87 -7.63
C GLY A 10 6.10 7.90 -8.86
N LEU A 11 5.72 8.64 -9.90
CA LEU A 11 6.51 8.74 -11.13
C LEU A 11 7.65 9.78 -11.03
N ASP A 12 8.63 9.52 -10.16
CA ASP A 12 9.78 10.41 -9.99
C ASP A 12 10.94 10.06 -10.95
N TYR A 13 11.11 8.76 -11.23
CA TYR A 13 12.18 8.27 -12.10
C TYR A 13 11.71 8.09 -13.55
N GLN A 14 12.28 8.86 -14.47
CA GLN A 14 11.97 8.83 -15.91
C GLN A 14 13.26 8.69 -16.76
N PRO A 15 13.88 7.49 -16.81
CA PRO A 15 15.16 7.29 -17.51
C PRO A 15 15.05 7.49 -19.03
N SER A 16 16.15 7.68 -19.75
CA SER A 16 16.15 7.61 -21.22
C SER A 16 15.87 6.19 -21.71
N VAL A 17 15.50 6.02 -22.98
CA VAL A 17 15.21 4.69 -23.56
C VAL A 17 16.44 3.78 -23.63
N GLU A 18 17.63 4.36 -23.70
CA GLU A 18 18.91 3.64 -23.78
C GLU A 18 19.47 3.21 -22.42
N THR A 19 18.78 3.58 -21.34
CA THR A 19 19.23 3.30 -19.97
C THR A 19 19.30 1.78 -19.74
N TRP A 20 20.50 1.24 -19.52
CA TRP A 20 20.78 -0.21 -19.44
C TRP A 20 19.80 -1.02 -18.58
N PRO A 21 19.37 -0.58 -17.37
CA PRO A 21 18.36 -1.30 -16.58
C PRO A 21 17.07 -1.64 -17.34
N LEU A 22 16.67 -0.83 -18.33
CA LEU A 22 15.50 -1.10 -19.17
C LEU A 22 15.70 -2.30 -20.12
N SER A 23 16.92 -2.77 -20.33
CA SER A 23 17.22 -3.96 -21.13
C SER A 23 17.09 -5.28 -20.35
N VAL A 24 17.08 -5.22 -19.02
CA VAL A 24 17.09 -6.40 -18.14
C VAL A 24 15.89 -6.48 -17.18
N ALA A 25 15.12 -5.40 -17.04
CA ALA A 25 13.93 -5.34 -16.20
C ALA A 25 12.65 -5.12 -17.02
N ASP A 26 11.63 -5.93 -16.73
CA ASP A 26 10.34 -5.88 -17.42
C ASP A 26 9.19 -5.36 -16.56
N ILE A 27 9.39 -5.32 -15.25
CA ILE A 27 8.38 -4.90 -14.27
C ILE A 27 8.94 -3.68 -13.51
N VAL A 28 8.10 -2.67 -13.32
CA VAL A 28 8.37 -1.53 -12.44
C VAL A 28 7.40 -1.57 -11.27
N TYR A 29 7.94 -1.60 -10.06
CA TYR A 29 7.19 -1.86 -8.84
C TYR A 29 7.04 -0.60 -7.98
N PHE A 30 5.80 -0.22 -7.70
CA PHE A 30 5.44 1.01 -7.00
C PHE A 30 4.81 0.71 -5.64
N ARG A 31 5.09 1.58 -4.68
CA ARG A 31 4.60 1.45 -3.30
C ARG A 31 4.02 2.77 -2.77
N PRO A 32 2.85 3.22 -3.24
CA PRO A 32 2.19 4.38 -2.65
C PRO A 32 1.66 4.04 -1.25
N THR A 33 1.51 5.07 -0.42
CA THR A 33 0.65 4.95 0.77
C THR A 33 -0.81 5.05 0.36
N TRP A 34 -1.73 4.48 1.13
CA TRP A 34 -3.17 4.65 0.90
C TRP A 34 -3.57 6.12 0.98
N ASN A 35 -3.01 6.89 1.91
CA ASN A 35 -3.23 8.34 2.01
C ASN A 35 -2.95 9.05 0.68
N LYS A 36 -1.88 8.69 -0.04
CA LYS A 36 -1.57 9.31 -1.35
C LYS A 36 -2.66 9.11 -2.40
N LEU A 37 -3.49 8.08 -2.26
CA LEU A 37 -4.54 7.74 -3.23
C LEU A 37 -5.92 8.26 -2.84
N GLU A 38 -6.19 8.43 -1.54
CA GLU A 38 -7.52 8.77 -1.04
C GLU A 38 -7.52 9.82 0.09
N GLU A 39 -6.51 10.69 0.19
CA GLU A 39 -6.49 11.77 1.20
C GLU A 39 -7.72 12.69 1.09
N ASP A 40 -8.11 13.03 -0.14
CA ASP A 40 -9.28 13.89 -0.42
C ASP A 40 -10.61 13.11 -0.49
N GLY A 41 -10.57 11.82 -0.21
CA GLY A 41 -11.73 10.92 -0.19
C GLY A 41 -11.62 9.75 -1.17
N HIS A 42 -12.64 8.90 -1.14
CA HIS A 42 -12.68 7.62 -1.85
C HIS A 42 -12.39 7.76 -3.35
N GLY A 43 -11.35 7.09 -3.85
CA GLY A 43 -10.94 7.00 -5.25
C GLY A 43 -10.40 8.27 -5.91
N LYS A 44 -10.42 9.43 -5.23
CA LYS A 44 -10.17 10.72 -5.89
C LYS A 44 -8.74 10.90 -6.43
N GLY A 45 -7.75 10.27 -5.81
CA GLY A 45 -6.35 10.36 -6.25
C GLY A 45 -5.95 9.32 -7.29
N PHE A 46 -6.83 8.41 -7.70
CA PHE A 46 -6.46 7.27 -8.55
C PHE A 46 -5.96 7.71 -9.93
N GLU A 47 -6.73 8.53 -10.63
CA GLU A 47 -6.33 9.00 -11.96
C GLU A 47 -5.01 9.76 -11.92
N ALA A 48 -4.89 10.73 -10.99
CA ALA A 48 -3.69 11.55 -10.83
C ALA A 48 -2.44 10.71 -10.50
N TYR A 49 -2.60 9.58 -9.81
CA TYR A 49 -1.50 8.69 -9.46
C TYR A 49 -1.16 7.69 -10.56
N PHE A 50 -2.15 6.92 -11.02
CA PHE A 50 -1.93 5.77 -11.90
C PHE A 50 -1.75 6.17 -13.36
N GLU A 51 -2.50 7.15 -13.88
CA GLU A 51 -2.46 7.48 -15.31
C GLU A 51 -1.05 7.87 -15.80
N PRO A 52 -0.29 8.74 -15.12
CA PRO A 52 1.08 9.06 -15.55
C PRO A 52 2.00 7.83 -15.53
N ILE A 53 1.82 6.93 -14.56
CA ILE A 53 2.62 5.70 -14.43
C ILE A 53 2.35 4.76 -15.61
N PHE A 54 1.08 4.52 -15.94
CA PHE A 54 0.70 3.68 -17.08
C PHE A 54 1.10 4.34 -18.42
N ASP A 55 0.94 5.65 -18.55
CA ASP A 55 1.38 6.39 -19.73
C ASP A 55 2.89 6.21 -19.98
N PHE A 56 3.69 6.44 -18.95
CA PHE A 56 5.13 6.37 -19.08
C PHE A 56 5.60 4.93 -19.23
N TRP A 57 5.35 4.07 -18.25
CA TRP A 57 5.96 2.75 -18.20
C TRP A 57 5.31 1.76 -19.17
N VAL A 58 3.97 1.76 -19.27
CA VAL A 58 3.28 0.81 -20.13
C VAL A 58 3.23 1.30 -21.58
N ARG A 59 2.67 2.48 -21.82
CA ARG A 59 2.46 2.97 -23.19
C ARG A 59 3.76 3.39 -23.87
N ARG A 60 4.62 4.16 -23.20
CA ARG A 60 5.84 4.71 -23.82
C ARG A 60 7.05 3.78 -23.72
N ARG A 61 7.16 2.95 -22.66
CA ARG A 61 8.32 2.06 -22.45
C ARG A 61 8.04 0.58 -22.73
N GLY A 62 6.79 0.19 -22.93
CA GLY A 62 6.43 -1.21 -23.16
C GLY A 62 6.74 -2.11 -21.96
N LYS A 63 6.83 -1.54 -20.76
CA LYS A 63 7.05 -2.26 -19.50
C LYS A 63 5.73 -2.60 -18.84
N ARG A 64 5.79 -3.49 -17.85
CA ARG A 64 4.65 -3.79 -16.97
C ARG A 64 4.86 -3.11 -15.64
N VAL A 65 3.78 -2.87 -14.92
CA VAL A 65 3.79 -2.22 -13.61
C VAL A 65 3.15 -3.12 -12.57
N ALA A 66 3.63 -3.05 -11.34
CA ALA A 66 3.07 -3.74 -10.20
C ALA A 66 2.99 -2.80 -9.00
N PHE A 67 2.04 -3.04 -8.10
CA PHE A 67 1.73 -2.11 -7.00
C PHE A 67 1.56 -2.81 -5.66
N ARG A 68 2.02 -2.13 -4.60
CA ARG A 68 1.65 -2.39 -3.20
C ARG A 68 1.15 -1.12 -2.55
N VAL A 69 -0.10 -1.10 -2.11
CA VAL A 69 -0.60 0.06 -1.35
C VAL A 69 -0.41 -0.16 0.14
N MET A 70 0.39 0.69 0.77
CA MET A 70 0.77 0.57 2.19
C MET A 70 -0.17 1.39 3.09
N SER A 71 -0.62 0.79 4.20
CA SER A 71 -1.37 1.52 5.25
C SER A 71 -0.48 2.06 6.38
N ALA A 72 0.75 1.55 6.48
CA ALA A 72 1.78 2.02 7.41
C ALA A 72 3.14 2.05 6.69
N SER A 73 3.88 3.14 6.88
CA SER A 73 5.23 3.27 6.34
C SER A 73 6.00 4.33 7.11
N THR A 74 7.03 3.95 7.86
CA THR A 74 7.95 4.83 8.57
C THR A 74 8.80 5.70 7.63
N HIS A 75 8.79 5.39 6.33
CA HIS A 75 9.35 6.25 5.28
C HIS A 75 8.39 7.35 4.81
N ALA A 76 7.11 7.29 5.21
CA ALA A 76 6.19 8.36 4.89
C ALA A 76 6.55 9.63 5.68
N ARG A 77 6.64 10.75 4.96
CA ARG A 77 6.87 12.07 5.54
C ARG A 77 5.60 12.75 6.06
N SER A 78 4.45 12.12 5.82
CA SER A 78 3.15 12.54 6.34
C SER A 78 2.90 11.84 7.67
N ALA A 79 2.12 12.49 8.55
CA ALA A 79 1.59 11.86 9.75
C ALA A 79 0.68 10.65 9.44
N TYR A 80 0.25 10.50 8.18
CA TYR A 80 -0.73 9.52 7.75
C TYR A 80 -0.25 8.73 6.52
N ALA A 81 -0.11 7.41 6.67
CA ALA A 81 -0.03 6.48 5.55
C ALA A 81 -1.41 5.89 5.20
N THR A 82 -2.29 5.78 6.19
CA THR A 82 -3.74 5.54 6.03
C THR A 82 -4.45 6.89 6.07
N PRO A 83 -5.44 7.18 5.19
CA PRO A 83 -6.11 8.47 5.19
C PRO A 83 -6.70 8.86 6.55
N LYS A 84 -6.56 10.13 6.94
CA LYS A 84 -7.06 10.64 8.24
C LYS A 84 -8.54 10.33 8.46
N TRP A 85 -9.35 10.41 7.41
CA TRP A 85 -10.79 10.18 7.50
C TRP A 85 -11.16 8.75 7.96
N VAL A 86 -10.27 7.76 7.80
CA VAL A 86 -10.47 6.40 8.32
C VAL A 86 -10.50 6.42 9.85
N PHE A 87 -9.59 7.18 10.46
CA PHE A 87 -9.55 7.38 11.91
C PHE A 87 -10.69 8.28 12.40
N ASP A 88 -11.10 9.28 11.61
CA ASP A 88 -12.26 10.12 11.93
C ASP A 88 -13.57 9.33 11.95
N LYS A 89 -13.67 8.23 11.20
CA LYS A 89 -14.77 7.24 11.28
C LYS A 89 -14.65 6.29 12.48
N GLY A 90 -13.60 6.45 13.29
CA GLY A 90 -13.41 5.76 14.56
C GLY A 90 -12.64 4.44 14.46
N ALA A 91 -11.88 4.22 13.39
CA ALA A 91 -10.90 3.13 13.34
C ALA A 91 -9.84 3.32 14.44
N ALA A 92 -9.50 2.24 15.14
CA ALA A 92 -8.50 2.30 16.19
C ALA A 92 -7.09 2.54 15.61
N SER A 93 -6.27 3.30 16.33
CA SER A 93 -4.94 3.68 15.91
C SER A 93 -3.90 3.59 17.03
N VAL A 94 -2.63 3.59 16.61
CA VAL A 94 -1.48 3.77 17.47
C VAL A 94 -0.58 4.86 16.90
N GLU A 95 0.01 5.65 17.77
CA GLU A 95 1.00 6.64 17.39
C GLU A 95 2.40 6.11 17.66
N HIS A 96 3.31 6.44 16.75
CA HIS A 96 4.72 6.06 16.81
C HIS A 96 5.55 7.14 16.10
N LEU A 97 6.88 7.00 16.16
CA LEU A 97 7.78 7.88 15.42
C LEU A 97 8.18 7.23 14.09
N ASN A 98 8.07 7.99 13.01
CA ASN A 98 8.64 7.61 11.72
C ASN A 98 10.18 7.74 11.73
N LEU A 99 10.83 7.35 10.63
CA LEU A 99 12.31 7.40 10.53
C LEU A 99 12.89 8.84 10.55
N TYR A 100 12.03 9.85 10.53
CA TYR A 100 12.38 11.27 10.59
C TYR A 100 12.08 11.89 11.96
N GLY A 101 11.69 11.09 12.96
CA GLY A 101 11.35 11.56 14.30
C GLY A 101 10.02 12.31 14.39
N GLN A 102 9.15 12.18 13.39
CA GLN A 102 7.82 12.78 13.37
C GLN A 102 6.78 11.76 13.84
N THR A 103 5.78 12.21 14.59
CA THR A 103 4.63 11.38 14.95
C THR A 103 3.87 10.95 13.70
N GLN A 104 3.62 9.65 13.60
CA GLN A 104 2.79 9.04 12.58
C GLN A 104 1.73 8.16 13.24
N THR A 105 0.52 8.19 12.67
CA THR A 105 -0.64 7.44 13.14
C THR A 105 -0.83 6.22 12.25
N ASP A 106 -0.60 5.02 12.81
CA ASP A 106 -0.87 3.76 12.14
C ASP A 106 -2.20 3.17 12.60
N PRO A 107 -2.91 2.45 11.72
CA PRO A 107 -4.08 1.71 12.13
C PRO A 107 -3.70 0.51 12.99
N VAL A 108 -4.56 0.18 13.96
CA VAL A 108 -4.60 -1.16 14.52
C VAL A 108 -5.13 -2.08 13.43
N PHE A 109 -4.25 -2.83 12.77
CA PHE A 109 -4.60 -3.56 11.53
C PHE A 109 -5.69 -4.63 11.69
N TRP A 110 -5.97 -5.06 12.92
CA TRP A 110 -7.01 -6.02 13.28
C TRP A 110 -8.24 -5.37 13.93
N ASP A 111 -8.37 -4.06 13.80
CA ASP A 111 -9.58 -3.31 14.10
C ASP A 111 -10.62 -3.50 12.99
N GLU A 112 -11.87 -3.75 13.36
CA GLU A 112 -12.93 -4.07 12.40
C GLU A 112 -13.24 -2.89 11.48
N LYS A 113 -13.26 -1.65 12.01
CA LYS A 113 -13.56 -0.45 11.22
C LYS A 113 -12.43 -0.13 10.25
N TYR A 114 -11.18 -0.29 10.68
CA TYR A 114 -10.05 -0.22 9.75
C TYR A 114 -10.20 -1.24 8.61
N LEU A 115 -10.47 -2.50 8.95
CA LEU A 115 -10.63 -3.57 7.96
C LEU A 115 -11.81 -3.33 7.01
N ASP A 116 -12.93 -2.80 7.51
CA ASP A 116 -14.09 -2.42 6.69
C ASP A 116 -13.70 -1.40 5.62
N GLU A 117 -13.03 -0.32 6.03
CA GLU A 117 -12.59 0.74 5.12
C GLU A 117 -11.49 0.25 4.18
N TYR A 118 -10.55 -0.57 4.67
CA TYR A 118 -9.49 -1.15 3.83
C TYR A 118 -10.08 -2.07 2.75
N CYS A 119 -11.04 -2.93 3.10
CA CYS A 119 -11.70 -3.80 2.11
C CYS A 119 -12.49 -2.99 1.08
N GLN A 120 -13.15 -1.91 1.50
CA GLN A 120 -13.82 -1.00 0.57
C GLN A 120 -12.84 -0.27 -0.35
N PHE A 121 -11.69 0.15 0.17
CA PHE A 121 -10.59 0.69 -0.64
C PHE A 121 -10.10 -0.31 -1.67
N VAL A 122 -9.80 -1.55 -1.27
CA VAL A 122 -9.36 -2.63 -2.17
C VAL A 122 -10.40 -2.89 -3.27
N ARG A 123 -11.70 -2.90 -2.93
CA ARG A 123 -12.78 -3.01 -3.92
C ARG A 123 -12.76 -1.87 -4.94
N ARG A 124 -12.56 -0.62 -4.50
CA ARG A 124 -12.44 0.53 -5.42
C ARG A 124 -11.19 0.42 -6.29
N LEU A 125 -10.06 0.04 -5.69
CA LEU A 125 -8.80 -0.14 -6.40
C LEU A 125 -8.92 -1.21 -7.49
N GLY A 126 -9.52 -2.37 -7.18
CA GLY A 126 -9.83 -3.41 -8.15
C GLY A 126 -10.76 -2.93 -9.25
N GLY A 127 -11.83 -2.20 -8.91
CA GLY A 127 -12.71 -1.59 -9.92
C GLY A 127 -12.02 -0.61 -10.87
N PHE A 128 -10.88 -0.01 -10.46
CA PHE A 128 -10.10 0.90 -11.30
C PHE A 128 -8.96 0.20 -12.07
N LEU A 129 -8.37 -0.86 -11.50
CA LEU A 129 -7.13 -1.47 -12.01
C LEU A 129 -7.27 -2.89 -12.57
N ASP A 130 -8.27 -3.67 -12.13
CA ASP A 130 -8.37 -5.09 -12.51
C ASP A 130 -8.47 -5.26 -14.04
N GLY A 131 -7.68 -6.20 -14.56
CA GLY A 131 -7.60 -6.50 -15.99
C GLY A 131 -6.94 -5.40 -16.85
N ARG A 132 -6.45 -4.31 -16.26
CA ARG A 132 -5.84 -3.20 -17.00
C ARG A 132 -4.57 -3.66 -17.72
N LYS A 133 -4.49 -3.40 -19.04
CA LYS A 133 -3.33 -3.76 -19.86
C LYS A 133 -2.03 -3.20 -19.25
N GLY A 134 -1.04 -4.07 -19.06
CA GLY A 134 0.27 -3.72 -18.52
C GLY A 134 0.37 -3.76 -17.00
N LEU A 135 -0.73 -4.00 -16.28
CA LEU A 135 -0.67 -4.35 -14.86
C LEU A 135 -0.24 -5.82 -14.71
N GLU A 136 0.84 -6.06 -13.99
CA GLU A 136 1.36 -7.42 -13.75
C GLU A 136 0.72 -8.07 -12.53
N TYR A 137 0.79 -7.40 -11.38
CA TYR A 137 0.16 -7.83 -10.14
C TYR A 137 -0.09 -6.64 -9.20
N VAL A 138 -1.02 -6.85 -8.27
CA VAL A 138 -1.19 -6.01 -7.08
C VAL A 138 -1.00 -6.92 -5.89
N ASP A 139 -0.03 -6.62 -5.02
CA ASP A 139 0.17 -7.42 -3.82
C ASP A 139 -0.49 -6.77 -2.59
N ILE A 140 -0.57 -7.55 -1.50
CA ILE A 140 -1.31 -7.17 -0.30
C ILE A 140 -0.40 -6.35 0.62
N GLY A 141 -0.65 -5.03 0.70
CA GLY A 141 0.14 -4.11 1.52
C GLY A 141 -0.60 -3.44 2.68
N GLY A 142 -1.86 -3.81 2.92
CA GLY A 142 -2.69 -3.14 3.93
C GLY A 142 -2.23 -3.38 5.36
N ILE A 143 -1.66 -4.55 5.64
CA ILE A 143 -1.35 -4.95 7.01
C ILE A 143 0.16 -4.96 7.21
N GLY A 144 0.58 -4.39 8.34
CA GLY A 144 1.99 -4.34 8.73
C GLY A 144 2.74 -3.15 8.15
N GLU A 145 3.92 -2.94 8.73
CA GLU A 145 4.88 -1.95 8.31
C GLU A 145 5.39 -2.27 6.90
N TRP A 146 5.38 -1.27 6.00
CA TRP A 146 5.72 -1.42 4.58
C TRP A 146 4.88 -2.45 3.81
N GLY A 147 3.79 -2.94 4.43
CA GLY A 147 3.02 -4.07 3.93
C GLY A 147 3.76 -5.42 3.96
N GLU A 148 4.72 -5.61 4.88
CA GLU A 148 5.61 -6.79 4.94
C GLU A 148 5.25 -7.79 6.06
N MET A 149 4.00 -7.81 6.51
CA MET A 149 3.52 -8.77 7.52
C MET A 149 4.20 -8.73 8.89
N HIS A 150 4.91 -7.65 9.19
CA HIS A 150 5.46 -7.39 10.51
C HIS A 150 5.01 -6.04 11.04
N LEU A 151 4.97 -5.89 12.37
CA LEU A 151 4.66 -4.60 13.03
C LEU A 151 5.88 -3.69 13.18
N GLY A 152 7.04 -4.07 12.62
CA GLY A 152 8.26 -3.27 12.69
C GLY A 152 8.95 -3.34 14.06
N LEU A 153 8.70 -4.39 14.85
CA LEU A 153 9.24 -4.56 16.21
C LEU A 153 10.79 -4.60 16.27
N HIS A 154 11.46 -4.79 15.13
CA HIS A 154 12.92 -4.72 15.03
C HIS A 154 13.45 -3.28 14.97
N MET A 155 12.57 -2.29 14.82
CA MET A 155 12.93 -0.86 14.77
C MET A 155 12.61 -0.18 16.11
N PRO A 156 13.46 0.76 16.56
CA PRO A 156 13.14 1.61 17.72
C PRO A 156 11.86 2.43 17.49
N GLY A 157 11.10 2.66 18.56
CA GLY A 157 9.93 3.54 18.52
C GLY A 157 8.68 2.94 17.87
N ARG A 158 8.68 1.63 17.57
CA ARG A 158 7.53 0.89 17.06
C ARG A 158 6.83 0.11 18.18
N TRP A 159 5.56 -0.22 17.93
CA TRP A 159 4.65 -1.04 18.75
C TRP A 159 5.23 -1.54 20.08
N THR A 160 4.86 -0.87 21.17
CA THR A 160 5.22 -1.31 22.53
C THR A 160 4.29 -2.43 23.00
N GLN A 161 4.71 -3.18 24.02
CA GLN A 161 3.84 -4.20 24.62
C GLN A 161 2.53 -3.58 25.16
N GLU A 162 2.60 -2.41 25.80
CA GLU A 162 1.42 -1.68 26.28
C GLU A 162 0.46 -1.32 25.13
N GLN A 163 0.98 -0.87 23.99
CA GLN A 163 0.16 -0.60 22.81
C GLN A 163 -0.49 -1.87 22.26
N MET A 164 0.25 -2.98 22.23
CA MET A 164 -0.26 -4.29 21.80
C MET A 164 -1.38 -4.79 22.72
N ASP A 165 -1.20 -4.63 24.04
CA ASP A 165 -2.18 -5.03 25.05
C ASP A 165 -3.44 -4.17 24.96
N LYS A 166 -3.29 -2.84 24.83
CA LYS A 166 -4.39 -1.89 24.65
C LYS A 166 -5.16 -2.14 23.34
N ALA A 167 -4.44 -2.48 22.28
CA ALA A 167 -5.01 -2.89 21.00
C ALA A 167 -5.55 -4.33 21.03
N GLN A 168 -5.43 -5.05 22.15
CA GLN A 168 -5.89 -6.42 22.34
C GLN A 168 -5.36 -7.35 21.24
N PHE A 169 -4.07 -7.22 20.94
CA PHE A 169 -3.40 -8.06 19.96
C PHE A 169 -3.49 -9.54 20.35
N THR A 170 -3.92 -10.36 19.40
CA THR A 170 -3.69 -11.81 19.44
C THR A 170 -3.26 -12.27 18.05
N ARG A 171 -2.53 -13.39 17.99
CA ARG A 171 -2.16 -14.00 16.72
C ARG A 171 -3.38 -14.34 15.87
N ASP A 172 -4.47 -14.80 16.50
CA ASP A 172 -5.70 -15.17 15.80
C ASP A 172 -6.38 -13.96 15.17
N ARG A 173 -6.46 -12.82 15.87
CA ARG A 173 -6.99 -11.57 15.30
C ARG A 173 -6.14 -11.09 14.13
N TYR A 174 -4.82 -11.19 14.26
CA TYR A 174 -3.89 -10.81 13.19
C TYR A 174 -4.04 -11.70 11.95
N ILE A 175 -4.16 -13.03 12.15
CA ILE A 175 -4.42 -13.99 11.06
C ILE A 175 -5.79 -13.73 10.42
N ALA A 176 -6.82 -13.46 11.21
CA ALA A 176 -8.16 -13.16 10.72
C ALA A 176 -8.18 -11.88 9.86
N ALA A 177 -7.45 -10.84 10.29
CA ALA A 177 -7.27 -9.62 9.52
C ALA A 177 -6.62 -9.91 8.15
N TYR A 178 -5.57 -10.75 8.12
CA TYR A 178 -4.94 -11.19 6.87
C TYR A 178 -5.87 -11.94 5.95
N ARG A 179 -6.64 -12.91 6.47
CA ARG A 179 -7.62 -13.65 5.67
C ARG A 179 -8.60 -12.70 4.99
N ARG A 180 -9.12 -11.74 5.77
CA ARG A 180 -10.05 -10.73 5.25
C ARG A 180 -9.43 -9.85 4.17
N ALA A 181 -8.18 -9.42 4.36
CA ALA A 181 -7.45 -8.66 3.35
C ALA A 181 -7.21 -9.49 2.08
N ILE A 182 -6.79 -10.75 2.21
CA ILE A 182 -6.59 -11.70 1.09
C ILE A 182 -7.89 -11.90 0.31
N ASP A 183 -9.00 -12.18 1.01
CA ASP A 183 -10.30 -12.42 0.38
C ASP A 183 -10.82 -11.18 -0.37
N ALA A 184 -10.64 -9.99 0.21
CA ALA A 184 -11.00 -8.72 -0.44
C ALA A 184 -10.21 -8.49 -1.73
N HIS A 185 -8.91 -8.77 -1.69
CA HIS A 185 -7.99 -8.67 -2.81
C HIS A 185 -8.32 -9.68 -3.92
N ALA A 186 -8.47 -10.96 -3.58
CA ALA A 186 -8.87 -12.01 -4.52
C ALA A 186 -10.22 -11.72 -5.19
N SER A 187 -11.17 -11.12 -4.45
CA SER A 187 -12.48 -10.73 -4.98
C SER A 187 -12.42 -9.50 -5.88
N ALA A 188 -11.53 -8.54 -5.58
CA ALA A 188 -11.42 -7.28 -6.30
C ALA A 188 -10.60 -7.38 -7.59
N PHE A 189 -9.72 -8.37 -7.70
CA PHE A 189 -8.82 -8.56 -8.84
C PHE A 189 -8.95 -9.95 -9.50
N PRO A 190 -10.13 -10.33 -10.02
CA PRO A 190 -10.31 -11.64 -10.65
C PRO A 190 -9.55 -11.80 -11.99
N GLN A 191 -9.14 -10.70 -12.64
CA GLN A 191 -8.47 -10.71 -13.96
C GLN A 191 -6.98 -10.33 -13.87
N THR A 192 -6.50 -9.97 -12.68
CA THR A 192 -5.09 -9.63 -12.41
C THR A 192 -4.51 -10.59 -11.40
N ARG A 193 -3.22 -10.90 -11.52
CA ARG A 193 -2.56 -11.79 -10.56
C ARG A 193 -2.42 -11.10 -9.21
N MET A 194 -2.66 -11.86 -8.15
CA MET A 194 -2.44 -11.49 -6.74
C MET A 194 -1.26 -12.24 -6.16
#